data_AF-A0A935H3X9-F1
#
_entry.id   AF-A0A935H3X9-F1
#
_cell.length_a   1.000
_cell.length_b   1.000
_cell.length_c   1.000
_cell.angle_alpha   90.00
_cell.angle_beta   90.00
_cell.angle_gamma   90.00
#
_symmetry.space_group_name_H-M   'P 1'
#
loop_
_entity.id
_entity.type
_entity.pdbx_description
1 polymer ?
#
loop_
_entity_poly.entity_id
_entity_poly.type
_entity_poly.pdbx_seq_one_letter_code
_entity_poly.pdbx_strand_id
1 'polypeptide(L)'
;MKTTLDLPDELVREMKLRALMQGRTLRDLAADFLRQGLGMAAVKAAPSVPADSMVTIGAEGLPVIRSGNNAPAASMGLDALLALEQQALTREDMQRGGLPG
;
A
#
# COMPACT_ATOMS: atom_id res chain seq x y z
N MET A 1 16.92 13.41 29.12
CA MET A 1 16.50 14.81 29.39
C MET A 1 14.98 14.85 29.48
N LYS A 2 14.41 15.60 30.44
CA LYS A 2 12.96 15.90 30.49
C LYS A 2 12.78 17.31 29.95
N THR A 3 11.89 17.47 28.97
CA THR A 3 11.61 18.74 28.32
C THR A 3 10.10 18.98 28.36
N THR A 4 9.70 20.24 28.53
CA THR A 4 8.30 20.67 28.45
C THR A 4 8.10 21.39 27.12
N LEU A 5 7.06 21.02 26.38
CA LEU A 5 6.67 21.63 25.12
C LEU A 5 5.20 22.00 25.21
N ASP A 6 4.86 23.25 24.92
CA ASP A 6 3.48 23.68 24.81
C ASP A 6 2.95 23.30 23.42
N LEU A 7 1.91 22.48 23.41
CA LEU A 7 1.27 21.97 22.20
C LEU A 7 -0.21 22.35 22.21
N PRO A 8 -0.79 22.73 21.05
CA PRO A 8 -2.24 22.87 20.92
C PRO A 8 -2.99 21.62 21.40
N ASP A 9 -4.09 21.81 22.14
CA ASP A 9 -4.88 20.72 22.73
C ASP A 9 -5.34 19.71 21.68
N GLU A 10 -5.70 20.18 20.48
CA GLU A 10 -6.07 19.34 19.36
C GLU A 10 -4.95 18.37 18.96
N LEU A 11 -3.70 18.82 18.91
CA LEU A 11 -2.56 17.97 18.57
C LEU A 11 -2.31 16.94 19.67
N VAL A 12 -2.41 17.34 20.94
CA VAL A 12 -2.27 16.42 22.07
C VAL A 12 -3.35 15.34 22.02
N ARG A 13 -4.59 15.70 21.67
CA ARG A 13 -5.70 14.77 21.52
C ARG A 13 -5.44 13.74 20.41
N GLU A 14 -5.06 14.21 19.22
CA GLU A 14 -4.77 13.34 18.09
C GLU A 14 -3.58 12.41 18.36
N MET A 15 -2.53 12.92 19.03
CA MET A 15 -1.40 12.09 19.44
C MET A 15 -1.81 11.00 20.43
N LYS A 16 -2.69 11.30 21.40
CA LYS A 16 -3.22 10.30 22.34
C LYS A 16 -4.04 9.22 21.63
N LEU A 17 -4.92 9.61 20.71
CA LEU A 17 -5.72 8.67 19.93
C LEU A 17 -4.83 7.74 19.11
N ARG A 18 -3.82 8.29 18.44
CA ARG A 18 -2.88 7.49 17.63
C ARG A 18 -2.02 6.56 18.49
N ALA A 19 -1.59 7.01 19.66
CA ALA A 19 -0.86 6.18 20.62
C ALA A 19 -1.71 4.98 21.09
N LEU A 20 -3.00 5.22 21.39
CA LEU A 20 -3.96 4.17 21.74
C LEU A 20 -4.13 3.16 20.59
N MET A 21 -4.40 3.64 19.38
CA MET A 21 -4.62 2.78 18.21
C MET A 21 -3.40 1.92 17.85
N GLN A 22 -2.19 2.41 18.10
CA GLN A 22 -0.95 1.70 17.83
C GLN A 22 -0.48 0.83 19.01
N GLY A 23 -1.15 0.89 20.17
CA GLY A 23 -0.73 0.18 21.38
C GLY A 23 0.62 0.66 21.92
N ARG A 24 0.95 1.95 21.74
CA ARG A 24 2.25 2.55 22.14
C ARG A 24 2.06 3.68 23.13
N THR A 25 3.10 4.03 23.88
CA THR A 25 3.03 5.18 24.80
C THR A 25 3.07 6.51 24.03
N LEU A 26 2.40 7.53 24.57
CA LEU A 26 2.43 8.88 24.01
C LEU A 26 3.87 9.43 23.91
N ARG A 27 4.73 9.07 24.87
CA ARG A 27 6.15 9.46 24.90
C ARG A 27 6.91 8.89 23.71
N ASP A 28 6.74 7.61 23.43
CA ASP A 28 7.46 6.95 22.33
C ASP A 28 6.99 7.48 20.97
N LEU A 29 5.67 7.69 20.83
CA LEU A 29 5.09 8.31 19.65
C LEU A 29 5.63 9.73 19.42
N ALA A 30 5.67 10.55 20.47
CA ALA A 30 6.21 11.92 20.40
C ALA A 30 7.70 11.92 20.00
N ALA A 31 8.50 11.02 20.59
CA ALA A 31 9.92 10.91 20.26
C ALA A 31 10.12 10.51 18.79
N ASP A 32 9.31 9.59 18.26
CA ASP A 32 9.40 9.17 16.85
C ASP A 32 9.01 10.30 15.89
N PHE A 33 7.95 11.04 16.19
CA PHE A 33 7.56 12.20 15.37
C PHE A 33 8.61 13.30 15.38
N LEU A 34 9.23 13.58 16.54
CA LEU A 34 10.33 14.53 16.62
C LEU A 34 11.54 14.07 15.79
N ARG A 35 11.90 12.78 15.87
CA ARG A 35 12.99 12.23 15.03
C ARG A 35 12.66 12.33 13.54
N GLN A 36 11.42 12.05 13.14
CA GLN A 36 10.97 12.17 11.75
C GLN A 36 11.05 13.61 11.26
N GLY A 37 10.53 14.57 12.05
CA GLY A 37 10.59 15.99 11.71
C GLY A 37 12.00 16.57 11.65
N LEU A 38 12.93 16.01 12.43
CA LEU A 38 14.35 16.37 12.42
C LEU A 38 15.17 15.61 11.36
N GLY A 39 14.55 14.75 10.54
CA GLY A 39 15.25 13.91 9.56
C GLY A 39 16.18 12.85 10.18
N MET A 40 16.03 12.58 11.47
CA MET A 40 16.81 11.58 12.22
C MET A 40 16.18 10.20 12.18
N ALA A 41 14.90 10.10 11.81
CA ALA A 41 14.29 8.81 11.55
C ALA A 41 14.94 8.21 10.31
N ALA A 42 15.45 6.99 10.44
CA ALA A 42 15.82 6.20 9.27
C ALA A 42 14.64 6.25 8.30
N VAL A 43 14.91 6.60 7.03
CA VAL A 43 13.93 6.49 5.95
C VAL A 43 13.30 5.12 6.13
N LYS A 44 12.00 5.07 6.45
CA LYS A 44 11.29 3.81 6.61
C LYS A 44 11.51 3.09 5.28
N ALA A 45 12.41 2.11 5.28
CA ALA A 45 12.74 1.37 4.10
C ALA A 45 11.40 0.88 3.56
N ALA A 46 11.13 1.18 2.28
CA ALA A 46 9.99 0.58 1.62
C ALA A 46 10.04 -0.92 1.94
N PRO A 47 8.91 -1.53 2.37
CA PRO A 47 8.91 -2.94 2.71
C PRO A 47 9.59 -3.68 1.57
N SER A 48 10.66 -4.42 1.89
CA SER A 48 11.42 -5.15 0.88
C SER A 48 10.47 -6.17 0.30
N VAL A 49 9.97 -5.90 -0.89
CA VAL A 49 9.21 -6.87 -1.64
C VAL A 49 10.15 -8.05 -1.88
N PRO A 50 9.75 -9.30 -1.54
CA PRO A 50 10.52 -10.47 -1.88
C PRO A 50 10.90 -10.46 -3.36
N ALA A 51 12.11 -10.89 -3.71
CA ALA A 51 12.60 -10.85 -5.10
C ALA A 51 11.75 -11.72 -6.05
N ASP A 52 11.01 -12.67 -5.49
CA ASP A 52 10.08 -13.58 -6.15
C ASP A 52 8.61 -13.11 -6.11
N SER A 53 8.33 -11.95 -5.53
CA SER A 53 6.99 -11.37 -5.52
C SER A 53 6.53 -11.03 -6.92
N MET A 54 5.30 -11.45 -7.25
CA MET A 54 4.62 -11.05 -8.48
C MET A 54 4.31 -9.56 -8.53
N VAL A 55 4.29 -8.87 -7.38
CA VAL A 55 3.95 -7.45 -7.29
C VAL A 55 5.20 -6.66 -6.92
N THR A 56 5.61 -5.73 -7.76
CA THR A 56 6.77 -4.84 -7.56
C THR A 56 6.33 -3.38 -7.61
N ILE A 57 7.14 -2.44 -7.11
CA ILE A 57 6.90 -1.00 -7.29
C ILE A 57 7.69 -0.54 -8.51
N GLY A 58 7.00 0.00 -9.52
CA GLY A 58 7.60 0.57 -10.71
C GLY A 58 8.33 1.89 -10.44
N ALA A 59 9.08 2.38 -11.43
CA ALA A 59 9.85 3.62 -11.31
C ALA A 59 8.98 4.84 -10.94
N GLU A 60 7.73 4.85 -11.42
CA GLU A 60 6.74 5.91 -11.15
C GLU A 60 6.01 5.76 -9.81
N GLY A 61 6.41 4.80 -8.97
CA GLY A 61 5.79 4.53 -7.67
C GLY A 61 4.48 3.74 -7.73
N LEU A 62 4.04 3.30 -8.91
CA LEU A 62 2.84 2.48 -9.10
C LEU A 62 3.14 0.98 -8.95
N PRO A 63 2.19 0.18 -8.43
CA PRO A 63 2.35 -1.27 -8.38
C PRO A 63 2.35 -1.88 -9.78
N VAL A 64 3.33 -2.74 -10.06
CA VAL A 64 3.47 -3.52 -11.30
C VAL A 64 3.30 -4.99 -10.95
N ILE A 65 2.28 -5.62 -11.53
CA ILE A 65 1.99 -7.05 -11.38
C ILE A 65 2.61 -7.78 -12.57
N ARG A 66 3.62 -8.60 -12.32
CA ARG A 66 4.29 -9.41 -13.34
C ARG A 66 3.65 -10.79 -13.38
N SER A 67 3.11 -11.17 -14.53
CA SER A 67 2.71 -12.55 -14.80
C SER A 67 3.93 -13.46 -14.77
N GLY A 68 3.78 -14.69 -14.28
CA GLY A 68 4.85 -15.68 -14.31
C GLY A 68 5.26 -16.05 -15.75
N ASN A 69 6.49 -16.54 -15.92
CA ASN A 69 7.08 -16.82 -17.24
C ASN A 69 6.29 -17.81 -18.11
N ASN A 70 5.41 -18.62 -17.53
CA ASN A 70 4.59 -19.61 -18.23
C ASN A 70 3.11 -19.21 -18.33
N ALA A 71 2.80 -17.91 -18.22
CA ALA A 71 1.43 -17.46 -18.40
C ALA A 71 0.94 -17.78 -19.82
N PRO A 72 -0.24 -18.42 -20.00
CA PRO A 72 -0.77 -18.77 -21.32
C PRO A 72 -0.82 -17.58 -22.27
N ALA A 73 -1.15 -16.40 -21.72
CA ALA A 73 -1.19 -15.12 -22.44
C ALA A 73 0.13 -14.77 -23.16
N ALA A 74 1.29 -15.23 -22.67
CA ALA A 74 2.58 -14.98 -23.32
C ALA A 74 2.71 -15.67 -24.69
N SER A 75 1.90 -16.69 -24.96
CA SER A 75 1.88 -17.45 -26.22
C SER A 75 0.64 -17.21 -27.07
N MET A 76 -0.31 -16.40 -26.60
CA MET A 76 -1.55 -16.11 -27.32
C MET A 76 -1.33 -15.01 -28.37
N GLY A 77 -1.99 -15.14 -29.52
CA GLY A 77 -2.07 -14.05 -30.51
C GLY A 77 -2.90 -12.87 -29.98
N LEU A 78 -2.68 -11.68 -30.55
CA LEU A 78 -3.35 -10.44 -30.13
C LEU A 78 -4.88 -10.56 -30.13
N ASP A 79 -5.47 -11.11 -31.19
CA ASP A 79 -6.93 -11.26 -31.29
C ASP A 79 -7.49 -12.18 -30.20
N ALA A 80 -6.74 -13.25 -29.87
CA ALA A 80 -7.12 -14.16 -28.80
C ALA A 80 -7.03 -13.49 -27.42
N LEU A 81 -6.05 -12.61 -27.22
CA LEU A 81 -5.92 -11.82 -25.99
C LEU A 81 -7.07 -10.82 -25.83
N LEU A 82 -7.41 -10.08 -26.89
CA LEU A 82 -8.53 -9.14 -26.90
C LEU A 82 -9.87 -9.86 -26.65
N ALA A 83 -10.07 -11.02 -27.27
CA ALA A 83 -11.26 -11.83 -27.03
C ALA A 83 -11.34 -12.32 -25.57
N LEU A 84 -10.22 -12.75 -24.98
CA LEU A 84 -10.16 -13.18 -23.58
C LEU A 84 -10.47 -12.02 -22.63
N GLU A 85 -9.91 -10.84 -22.88
CA GLU A 85 -10.20 -9.62 -22.10
C GLU A 85 -11.69 -9.29 -22.15
N GLN A 86 -12.26 -9.21 -23.35
CA GLN A 86 -13.68 -8.88 -23.51
C GLN A 86 -14.59 -9.88 -22.81
N GLN A 87 -14.29 -11.18 -22.90
CA GLN A 87 -15.03 -12.23 -22.20
C GLN A 87 -14.93 -12.11 -20.68
N ALA A 88 -13.74 -11.77 -20.15
CA ALA A 88 -13.53 -11.61 -18.71
C ALA A 88 -14.33 -10.41 -18.17
N LEU A 89 -14.26 -9.26 -18.86
CA LEU A 89 -14.99 -8.05 -18.50
C LEU A 89 -16.51 -8.28 -18.54
N THR A 90 -17.02 -8.86 -19.62
CA THR A 90 -18.46 -9.15 -19.75
C THR A 90 -18.94 -10.08 -18.64
N ARG A 91 -18.16 -11.12 -18.27
CA ARG A 91 -18.53 -12.01 -17.17
C ARG A 91 -18.62 -11.27 -15.84
N GLU A 92 -17.66 -10.39 -15.55
CA GLU A 92 -17.67 -9.60 -14.32
C GLU A 92 -18.86 -8.64 -14.27
N ASP A 93 -19.16 -7.97 -15.39
CA ASP A 93 -20.30 -7.06 -15.50
C ASP A 93 -21.63 -7.80 -15.28
N MET A 94 -21.79 -8.97 -15.89
CA MET A 94 -22.97 -9.83 -15.69
C MET A 94 -23.12 -10.22 -14.22
N GLN A 95 -22.02 -10.62 -13.57
CA GLN A 95 -22.02 -10.99 -12.16
C GLN A 95 -22.37 -9.80 -11.25
N ARG A 96 -21.82 -8.61 -11.50
CA ARG A 96 -22.11 -7.38 -10.75
C ARG A 96 -23.55 -6.90 -10.98
N GLY A 97 -24.07 -7.10 -12.19
CA GLY A 97 -25.44 -6.80 -12.57
C GLY A 97 -26.47 -7.83 -12.09
N GLY A 98 -26.04 -8.95 -11.50
CA GLY A 98 -26.94 -10.04 -11.08
C GLY A 98 -27.60 -10.79 -12.24
N LEU A 99 -27.00 -10.75 -13.43
CA LEU A 99 -27.48 -11.44 -14.63
C LEU A 99 -26.87 -12.85 -14.71
N PRO A 100 -27.61 -13.85 -15.23
CA PRO A 100 -27.07 -15.20 -15.40
C PRO A 100 -25.90 -15.19 -16.38
N GLY A 101 -24.79 -15.81 -15.97
CA GLY A 101 -23.54 -15.90 -16.76
C GLY A 101 -23.54 -16.99 -17.82
#